data_AF-D3HQ62-F1
#
_entry.id   AF-D3HQ62-F1
#
_cell.length_a   1.000
_cell.length_b   1.000
_cell.length_c   1.000
_cell.angle_alpha   90.00
_cell.angle_beta   90.00
_cell.angle_gamma   90.00
#
_symmetry.space_group_name_H-M   'P 1'
#
loop_
_entity.id
_entity.type
_entity.pdbx_description
1 polymer ?
#
loop_
_entity_poly.entity_id
_entity_poly.type
_entity_poly.pdbx_seq_one_letter_code
_entity_poly.pdbx_strand_id
1 'polypeptide(L)'
;MSKIIILKDNTLSQTDELLTLIKSDMDVEIIEVQDPVDSSLEEFAQKNKTILIALGKLCELGWIISNKVNAFKAIILIHPQVLPDYLTMTHQHPCMIIHTPENPFITFQQLSAISRPRPDIAQFISSSHNFLEYQQEIFAFMKQYLQDPEETHLTRIIRDTDITNMLPAPNPGAIRILEENKVTVGIVMPGKNPPFEHINPGYKNEIHFVVSGTAQFRHGNTDPKTLVKPGDFVYVKAFEKHEWTDWSDDFKLIFMQWEIE
;
A
#
# COMPACT_ATOMS: atom_id res chain seq x y z
N MET A 1 -3.62 4.40 22.96
CA MET A 1 -4.83 4.30 22.14
C MET A 1 -4.44 4.55 20.70
N SER A 2 -4.88 3.70 19.77
CA SER A 2 -4.68 3.90 18.34
C SER A 2 -5.57 5.05 17.85
N LYS A 3 -5.09 5.80 16.85
CA LYS A 3 -5.75 6.99 16.32
C LYS A 3 -6.10 6.82 14.84
N ILE A 4 -7.24 7.35 14.45
CA ILE A 4 -7.61 7.54 13.06
C ILE A 4 -7.86 9.02 12.83
N ILE A 5 -7.08 9.61 11.94
CA ILE A 5 -7.28 10.99 11.50
C ILE A 5 -8.04 10.95 10.18
N ILE A 6 -9.14 11.70 10.10
CA ILE A 6 -10.02 11.70 8.93
C ILE A 6 -10.07 13.11 8.35
N LEU A 7 -9.52 13.27 7.15
CA LEU A 7 -9.68 14.48 6.34
C LEU A 7 -11.01 14.40 5.63
N LYS A 8 -12.00 15.09 6.18
CA LYS A 8 -13.41 14.93 5.84
C LYS A 8 -13.83 15.82 4.66
N ASP A 9 -14.21 15.20 3.55
CA ASP A 9 -14.88 15.88 2.45
C ASP A 9 -16.39 15.66 2.55
N ASN A 10 -17.11 16.71 2.94
CA ASN A 10 -18.56 16.67 3.13
C ASN A 10 -19.35 16.45 1.81
N THR A 11 -18.68 16.41 0.65
CA THR A 11 -19.32 16.10 -0.63
C THR A 11 -19.57 14.61 -0.84
N LEU A 12 -18.95 13.73 -0.05
CA LEU A 12 -19.17 12.29 -0.10
C LEU A 12 -20.23 11.86 0.92
N SER A 13 -21.39 11.43 0.43
CA SER A 13 -22.57 11.14 1.27
C SER A 13 -22.38 10.00 2.27
N GLN A 14 -21.48 9.05 1.98
CA GLN A 14 -21.23 7.88 2.84
C GLN A 14 -20.21 8.14 3.95
N THR A 15 -19.69 9.38 4.07
CA THR A 15 -18.64 9.70 5.04
C THR A 15 -19.09 9.54 6.49
N ASP A 16 -20.29 10.01 6.83
CA ASP A 16 -20.83 9.91 8.19
C ASP A 16 -21.17 8.46 8.57
N GLU A 17 -21.55 7.65 7.57
CA GLU A 17 -21.78 6.21 7.75
C GLU A 17 -20.48 5.47 8.05
N LEU A 18 -19.40 5.74 7.29
CA LEU A 18 -18.06 5.20 7.59
C LEU A 18 -17.62 5.55 9.01
N LEU A 19 -17.77 6.82 9.41
CA LEU A 19 -17.42 7.29 10.76
C LEU A 19 -18.19 6.53 11.85
N THR A 20 -19.49 6.29 11.61
CA THR A 20 -20.34 5.55 12.55
C THR A 20 -19.88 4.10 12.68
N LEU A 21 -19.58 3.44 11.55
CA LEU A 21 -19.07 2.07 11.52
C LEU A 21 -17.71 1.95 12.22
N ILE A 22 -16.78 2.89 12.00
CA ILE A 22 -15.48 2.88 12.68
C ILE A 22 -15.66 3.00 14.20
N LYS A 23 -16.53 3.92 14.65
CA LYS A 23 -16.83 4.12 16.07
C LYS A 23 -17.51 2.90 16.73
N SER A 24 -18.27 2.10 15.98
CA SER A 24 -18.92 0.89 16.52
C SER A 24 -17.99 -0.31 16.59
N ASP A 25 -17.09 -0.44 15.62
CA ASP A 25 -16.35 -1.69 15.40
C ASP A 25 -14.90 -1.64 15.89
N MET A 26 -14.39 -0.46 16.25
CA MET A 26 -13.00 -0.26 16.66
C MET A 26 -12.86 0.62 17.89
N ASP A 27 -11.99 0.22 18.82
CA ASP A 27 -11.57 1.03 19.97
C ASP A 27 -10.44 1.99 19.57
N VAL A 28 -10.80 3.08 18.90
CA VAL A 28 -9.86 4.06 18.33
C VAL A 28 -10.31 5.49 18.61
N GLU A 29 -9.35 6.39 18.80
CA GLU A 29 -9.62 7.82 18.87
C GLU A 29 -9.77 8.37 17.44
N ILE A 30 -10.91 8.97 17.12
CA ILE A 30 -11.15 9.57 15.81
C ILE A 30 -11.00 11.09 15.88
N ILE A 31 -10.14 11.63 15.02
CA ILE A 31 -9.91 13.07 14.86
C ILE A 31 -10.43 13.48 13.49
N GLU A 32 -11.55 14.18 13.44
CA GLU A 32 -12.15 14.70 12.21
C GLU A 32 -11.57 16.09 11.89
N VAL A 33 -11.05 16.27 10.67
CA VAL A 33 -10.43 17.53 10.23
C VAL A 33 -11.08 17.98 8.92
N GLN A 34 -11.73 19.14 8.94
CA GLN A 34 -12.46 19.70 7.79
C GLN A 34 -11.65 20.74 7.02
N ASP A 35 -10.89 21.58 7.73
CA ASP A 35 -10.01 22.62 7.15
C ASP A 35 -8.55 22.41 7.62
N PRO A 36 -7.88 21.35 7.16
CA PRO A 36 -6.52 21.05 7.57
C PRO A 36 -5.51 22.11 7.10
N VAL A 37 -4.61 22.50 8.01
CA VAL A 37 -3.36 23.19 7.69
C VAL A 37 -2.23 22.19 7.96
N ASP A 38 -1.26 22.05 7.05
CA ASP A 38 -0.20 21.02 7.10
C ASP A 38 0.37 20.78 8.51
N SER A 39 0.64 21.84 9.27
CA SER A 39 1.29 21.76 10.58
C SER A 39 0.42 21.17 11.70
N SER A 40 -0.92 21.20 11.59
CA SER A 40 -1.78 20.67 12.66
C SER A 40 -1.83 19.15 12.68
N LEU A 41 -1.65 18.51 11.53
CA LEU A 41 -1.76 17.04 11.41
C LEU A 41 -0.55 16.31 11.98
N GLU A 42 0.63 16.93 11.95
CA GLU A 42 1.83 16.42 12.62
C GLU A 42 1.66 16.32 14.14
N GLU A 43 0.98 17.30 14.75
CA GLU A 43 0.74 17.33 16.20
C GLU A 43 -0.19 16.21 16.67
N PHE A 44 -1.14 15.80 15.80
CA PHE A 44 -2.08 14.74 16.10
C PHE A 44 -1.53 13.34 15.84
N ALA A 45 -0.58 13.23 14.91
CA ALA A 45 -0.04 11.95 14.48
C ALA A 45 0.93 11.37 15.51
N GLN A 46 0.67 10.13 15.93
CA GLN A 46 1.55 9.39 16.83
C GLN A 46 2.24 8.28 16.05
N LYS A 47 3.57 8.29 16.06
CA LYS A 47 4.38 7.28 15.37
C LYS A 47 3.91 5.88 15.78
N ASN A 48 3.70 5.04 14.78
CA ASN A 48 3.25 3.66 14.93
C ASN A 48 1.82 3.45 15.42
N LYS A 49 1.00 4.50 15.59
CA LYS A 49 -0.35 4.38 16.16
C LYS A 49 -1.44 5.09 15.36
N THR A 50 -1.11 5.68 14.21
CA THR A 50 -2.03 6.54 13.47
C THR A 50 -2.24 6.07 12.04
N ILE A 51 -3.51 5.90 11.65
CA ILE A 51 -3.93 5.80 10.26
C ILE A 51 -4.51 7.12 9.81
N LEU A 52 -4.17 7.54 8.59
CA LEU A 52 -4.78 8.69 7.93
C LEU A 52 -5.83 8.20 6.91
N ILE A 53 -7.05 8.70 6.99
CA ILE A 53 -8.08 8.51 5.97
C ILE A 53 -8.34 9.86 5.32
N ALA A 54 -8.20 9.95 4.01
CA ALA A 54 -8.53 11.15 3.26
C ALA A 54 -9.61 10.84 2.22
N LEU A 55 -10.54 11.78 2.06
CA LEU A 55 -11.76 11.60 1.29
C LEU A 55 -11.84 12.68 0.20
N GLY A 56 -12.23 12.28 -1.02
CA GLY A 56 -12.54 13.19 -2.12
C GLY A 56 -11.41 14.18 -2.43
N LYS A 57 -11.72 15.48 -2.39
CA LYS A 57 -10.78 16.58 -2.65
C LYS A 57 -9.62 16.63 -1.66
N LEU A 58 -9.82 16.13 -0.45
CA LEU A 58 -8.78 16.15 0.58
C LEU A 58 -7.75 15.02 0.43
N CYS A 59 -7.94 14.09 -0.52
CA CYS A 59 -6.96 13.05 -0.78
C CYS A 59 -5.60 13.61 -1.25
N GLU A 60 -5.59 14.67 -2.06
CA GLU A 60 -4.35 15.29 -2.51
C GLU A 60 -3.52 15.79 -1.32
N LEU A 61 -4.19 16.47 -0.39
CA LEU A 61 -3.56 16.95 0.83
C LEU A 61 -3.09 15.79 1.72
N GLY A 62 -3.96 14.78 1.93
CA GLY A 62 -3.59 13.59 2.70
C GLY A 62 -2.36 12.88 2.13
N TRP A 63 -2.27 12.80 0.80
CA TRP A 63 -1.12 12.26 0.09
C TRP A 63 0.15 13.09 0.31
N ILE A 64 0.09 14.41 0.11
CA ILE A 64 1.22 15.32 0.32
C ILE A 64 1.73 15.25 1.76
N ILE A 65 0.82 15.29 2.74
CA ILE A 65 1.18 15.28 4.17
C ILE A 65 1.79 13.94 4.55
N SER A 66 1.26 12.83 4.01
CA SER A 66 1.83 11.52 4.30
C SER A 66 3.29 11.36 3.86
N ASN A 67 3.72 12.12 2.84
CA ASN A 67 5.11 12.15 2.38
C ASN A 67 6.03 12.96 3.32
N LYS A 68 5.46 13.88 4.11
CA LYS A 68 6.20 14.72 5.07
C LYS A 68 6.23 14.08 6.47
N VAL A 69 5.13 13.44 6.85
CA VAL A 69 4.89 12.96 8.21
C VAL A 69 5.14 11.46 8.32
N ASN A 70 6.28 11.11 8.90
CA ASN A 70 6.69 9.71 9.13
C ASN A 70 6.02 9.05 10.35
N ALA A 71 4.96 9.66 10.88
CA ALA A 71 4.22 9.13 12.04
C ALA A 71 3.08 8.19 11.64
N PHE A 72 2.57 8.28 10.41
CA PHE A 72 1.50 7.40 9.96
C PHE A 72 1.98 5.96 9.80
N LYS A 73 1.11 5.01 10.13
CA LYS A 73 1.30 3.58 9.89
C LYS A 73 0.84 3.16 8.51
N ALA A 74 -0.28 3.74 8.08
CA ALA A 74 -0.89 3.47 6.80
C ALA A 74 -1.83 4.62 6.43
N ILE A 75 -2.21 4.68 5.15
CA ILE A 75 -3.10 5.71 4.61
C ILE A 75 -4.22 5.04 3.83
N ILE A 76 -5.42 5.61 3.89
CA ILE A 76 -6.56 5.24 3.07
C ILE A 76 -7.00 6.47 2.30
N LEU A 77 -7.06 6.36 0.98
CA LEU A 77 -7.52 7.41 0.07
C LEU A 77 -8.79 6.95 -0.62
N ILE A 78 -9.88 7.71 -0.47
CA ILE A 78 -11.17 7.35 -1.03
C ILE A 78 -11.60 8.43 -2.03
N HIS A 79 -11.81 8.01 -3.28
CA HIS A 79 -12.11 8.85 -4.43
C HIS A 79 -11.12 10.02 -4.62
N PRO A 80 -9.80 9.76 -4.67
CA PRO A 80 -8.82 10.84 -4.91
C PRO A 80 -9.08 11.53 -6.26
N GLN A 81 -8.74 12.82 -6.38
CA GLN A 81 -8.74 13.58 -7.63
C GLN A 81 -7.39 13.49 -8.33
N VAL A 82 -6.37 13.95 -7.61
CA VAL A 82 -4.99 14.09 -8.06
C VAL A 82 -4.08 13.60 -6.96
N LEU A 83 -3.11 12.74 -7.31
CA LEU A 83 -2.03 12.33 -6.42
C LEU A 83 -0.73 12.79 -7.06
N PRO A 84 -0.24 14.01 -6.75
CA PRO A 84 1.02 14.50 -7.29
C PRO A 84 2.15 13.55 -6.92
N ASP A 85 3.13 13.40 -7.81
CA ASP A 85 4.31 12.56 -7.56
C ASP A 85 3.98 11.10 -7.20
N TYR A 86 2.83 10.57 -7.65
CA TYR A 86 2.36 9.22 -7.32
C TYR A 86 3.41 8.13 -7.56
N LEU A 87 4.20 8.24 -8.63
CA LEU A 87 5.25 7.29 -8.99
C LEU A 87 6.61 7.62 -8.39
N THR A 88 6.80 8.83 -7.90
CA THR A 88 8.11 9.39 -7.52
C THR A 88 8.25 9.66 -6.03
N MET A 89 7.19 9.47 -5.24
CA MET A 89 7.20 9.64 -3.79
C MET A 89 8.24 8.76 -3.09
N THR A 90 9.01 9.39 -2.19
CA THR A 90 10.14 8.80 -1.48
C THR A 90 9.70 8.02 -0.24
N HIS A 91 8.68 8.50 0.48
CA HIS A 91 8.15 7.81 1.65
C HIS A 91 6.88 7.04 1.29
N GLN A 92 6.86 5.75 1.62
CA GLN A 92 5.83 4.82 1.18
C GLN A 92 5.24 4.11 2.39
N HIS A 93 4.23 4.76 2.98
CA HIS A 93 3.31 4.09 3.90
C HIS A 93 2.48 3.08 3.13
N PRO A 94 2.16 1.91 3.70
CA PRO A 94 1.08 1.08 3.20
C PRO A 94 -0.14 1.94 2.91
N CYS A 95 -0.64 1.85 1.68
CA CYS A 95 -1.75 2.67 1.22
C CYS A 95 -2.88 1.77 0.74
N MET A 96 -4.10 2.23 0.92
CA MET A 96 -5.26 1.70 0.23
C MET A 96 -5.93 2.82 -0.54
N ILE A 97 -6.19 2.60 -1.83
CA ILE A 97 -6.92 3.52 -2.68
C ILE A 97 -8.22 2.86 -3.09
N ILE A 98 -9.33 3.52 -2.79
CA ILE A 98 -10.65 3.14 -3.28
C ILE A 98 -11.10 4.23 -4.25
N HIS A 99 -11.43 3.87 -5.49
CA HIS A 99 -11.95 4.84 -6.46
C HIS A 99 -13.04 4.20 -7.34
N THR A 100 -13.63 4.98 -8.26
CA THR A 100 -14.58 4.46 -9.26
C THR A 100 -14.09 4.77 -10.67
N PRO A 101 -14.57 4.04 -11.70
CA PRO A 101 -14.26 4.34 -13.10
C PRO A 101 -14.86 5.68 -13.57
N GLU A 102 -16.03 6.03 -13.06
CA GLU A 102 -16.79 7.24 -13.44
C GLU A 102 -16.70 8.34 -12.37
N ASN A 103 -15.53 8.46 -11.74
CA ASN A 103 -15.33 9.49 -10.73
C ASN A 103 -15.26 10.87 -11.41
N PRO A 104 -16.16 11.84 -11.12
CA PRO A 104 -16.09 13.19 -11.72
C PRO A 104 -14.80 13.94 -11.38
N PHE A 105 -14.04 13.38 -10.46
CA PHE A 105 -12.83 13.90 -9.85
C PHE A 105 -11.54 13.38 -10.51
N ILE A 106 -11.59 12.30 -11.30
CA ILE A 106 -10.42 11.72 -11.96
C ILE A 106 -10.56 11.81 -13.48
N THR A 107 -9.53 12.37 -14.14
CA THR A 107 -9.39 12.24 -15.60
C THR A 107 -8.89 10.83 -15.96
N PHE A 108 -9.18 10.37 -17.18
CA PHE A 108 -8.65 9.09 -17.68
C PHE A 108 -7.11 8.98 -17.55
N GLN A 109 -6.40 10.09 -17.70
CA GLN A 109 -4.95 10.15 -17.56
C GLN A 109 -4.48 10.00 -16.10
N GLN A 110 -5.22 10.57 -15.15
CA GLN A 110 -4.96 10.39 -13.71
C GLN A 110 -5.33 8.98 -13.25
N LEU A 111 -6.43 8.42 -13.78
CA LEU A 111 -6.81 7.03 -13.54
C LEU A 111 -5.67 6.11 -14.00
N SER A 112 -5.17 6.28 -15.23
CA SER A 112 -4.07 5.44 -15.74
C SER A 112 -2.76 5.62 -14.96
N ALA A 113 -2.52 6.79 -14.38
CA ALA A 113 -1.37 7.05 -13.52
C ALA A 113 -1.49 6.36 -12.16
N ILE A 114 -2.67 6.40 -11.52
CA ILE A 114 -2.94 5.74 -10.23
C ILE A 114 -3.12 4.23 -10.41
N SER A 115 -3.62 3.78 -11.56
CA SER A 115 -3.67 2.38 -12.00
C SER A 115 -2.29 1.79 -12.29
N ARG A 116 -1.21 2.58 -12.22
CA ARG A 116 0.13 2.01 -12.31
C ARG A 116 0.44 1.27 -11.01
N PRO A 117 0.78 -0.03 -11.11
CA PRO A 117 0.94 -0.88 -9.94
C PRO A 117 2.06 -0.40 -9.03
N ARG A 118 1.74 -0.29 -7.74
CA ARG A 118 2.68 -0.05 -6.65
C ARG A 118 2.49 -1.15 -5.62
N PRO A 119 3.54 -1.89 -5.24
CA PRO A 119 3.45 -3.02 -4.31
C PRO A 119 2.95 -2.64 -2.91
N ASP A 120 3.01 -1.36 -2.55
CA ASP A 120 2.60 -0.84 -1.24
C ASP A 120 1.18 -0.27 -1.21
N ILE A 121 0.43 -0.29 -2.33
CA ILE A 121 -0.86 0.40 -2.46
C ILE A 121 -1.98 -0.57 -2.83
N ALA A 122 -2.79 -1.09 -1.91
CA ALA A 122 -3.99 -1.87 -2.28
C ALA A 122 -5.03 -1.00 -3.01
N GLN A 123 -5.44 -1.37 -4.23
CA GLN A 123 -6.31 -0.55 -5.08
C GLN A 123 -7.62 -1.29 -5.36
N PHE A 124 -8.73 -0.62 -5.06
CA PHE A 124 -10.09 -1.13 -5.23
C PHE A 124 -10.90 -0.18 -6.12
N ILE A 125 -11.64 -0.75 -7.07
CA ILE A 125 -12.40 0.00 -8.08
C ILE A 125 -13.89 -0.28 -7.90
N SER A 126 -14.59 0.59 -7.19
CA SER A 126 -16.02 0.45 -6.94
C SER A 126 -16.82 0.67 -8.21
N SER A 127 -17.78 -0.24 -8.42
CA SER A 127 -18.70 -0.21 -9.56
C SER A 127 -19.92 0.70 -9.35
N SER A 128 -20.15 1.19 -8.13
CA SER A 128 -21.43 1.76 -7.71
C SER A 128 -21.33 3.19 -7.12
N HIS A 129 -20.14 3.80 -7.14
CA HIS A 129 -19.81 5.04 -6.40
C HIS A 129 -20.00 4.94 -4.89
N ASN A 130 -20.29 3.76 -4.37
CA ASN A 130 -20.39 3.49 -2.94
C ASN A 130 -19.13 2.75 -2.47
N PHE A 131 -18.19 3.49 -1.88
CA PHE A 131 -16.97 2.88 -1.35
C PHE A 131 -17.20 1.94 -0.16
N LEU A 132 -18.38 1.99 0.50
CA LEU A 132 -18.71 1.06 1.59
C LEU A 132 -18.93 -0.38 1.12
N GLU A 133 -18.98 -0.63 -0.19
CA GLU A 133 -18.88 -2.01 -0.72
C GLU A 133 -17.59 -2.71 -0.26
N TYR A 134 -16.53 -1.94 0.02
CA TYR A 134 -15.24 -2.41 0.52
C TYR A 134 -15.06 -2.24 2.03
N GLN A 135 -16.15 -2.14 2.80
CA GLN A 135 -16.07 -1.95 4.25
C GLN A 135 -15.19 -3.02 4.91
N GLN A 136 -15.31 -4.29 4.51
CA GLN A 136 -14.58 -5.39 5.15
C GLN A 136 -13.08 -5.24 4.92
N GLU A 137 -12.68 -4.84 3.72
CA GLU A 137 -11.31 -4.57 3.33
C GLU A 137 -10.76 -3.33 4.05
N ILE A 138 -11.57 -2.27 4.17
CA ILE A 138 -11.22 -1.08 4.96
C ILE A 138 -10.90 -1.47 6.41
N PHE A 139 -11.79 -2.25 7.06
CA PHE A 139 -11.58 -2.71 8.43
C PHE A 139 -10.40 -3.67 8.57
N ALA A 140 -10.22 -4.60 7.64
CA ALA A 140 -9.08 -5.52 7.63
C ALA A 140 -7.75 -4.75 7.51
N PHE A 141 -7.70 -3.75 6.62
CA PHE A 141 -6.52 -2.91 6.41
C PHE A 141 -6.20 -2.12 7.68
N MET A 142 -7.21 -1.48 8.28
CA MET A 142 -7.01 -0.73 9.52
C MET A 142 -6.53 -1.62 10.66
N LYS A 143 -7.14 -2.80 10.84
CA LYS A 143 -6.74 -3.76 11.88
C LYS A 143 -5.31 -4.22 11.69
N GLN A 144 -4.90 -4.58 10.47
CA GLN A 144 -3.55 -5.04 10.19
C GLN A 144 -2.47 -4.01 10.59
N TYR A 145 -2.70 -2.72 10.32
CA TYR A 145 -1.69 -1.68 10.57
C TYR A 145 -1.83 -0.97 11.92
N LEU A 146 -2.98 -1.07 12.60
CA LEU A 146 -3.19 -0.57 13.96
C LEU A 146 -2.98 -1.63 15.04
N GLN A 147 -2.89 -2.91 14.70
CA GLN A 147 -2.42 -3.92 15.63
C GLN A 147 -1.03 -3.52 16.09
N ASP A 148 -0.91 -3.19 17.39
CA ASP A 148 0.39 -3.19 18.02
C ASP A 148 0.96 -4.58 17.75
N PRO A 149 2.18 -4.70 17.17
CA PRO A 149 2.83 -6.00 17.12
C PRO A 149 2.77 -6.54 18.54
N GLU A 150 2.02 -7.63 18.78
CA GLU A 150 1.94 -8.26 20.11
C GLU A 150 3.35 -8.25 20.67
N GLU A 151 3.51 -7.69 21.89
CA GLU A 151 4.80 -7.53 22.57
C GLU A 151 5.69 -8.68 22.16
N THR A 152 6.76 -8.33 21.43
CA THR A 152 7.54 -9.23 20.62
C THR A 152 7.88 -10.50 21.38
N HIS A 153 7.06 -11.55 21.20
CA HIS A 153 7.57 -12.90 21.28
C HIS A 153 8.80 -12.89 20.36
N LEU A 154 9.96 -13.29 20.88
CA LEU A 154 11.22 -13.40 20.11
C LEU A 154 11.08 -14.29 18.86
N THR A 155 9.93 -14.96 18.71
CA THR A 155 9.58 -15.86 17.63
C THR A 155 8.17 -15.56 17.15
N ARG A 156 8.01 -15.34 15.85
CA ARG A 156 6.72 -15.27 15.15
C ARG A 156 6.64 -16.38 14.13
N ILE A 157 5.53 -17.11 14.11
CA ILE A 157 5.22 -18.08 13.07
C ILE A 157 4.16 -17.43 12.17
N ILE A 158 4.57 -17.03 10.96
CA ILE A 158 3.68 -16.50 9.94
C ILE A 158 3.33 -17.66 9.01
N ARG A 159 2.05 -18.06 8.98
CA ARG A 159 1.62 -19.20 8.14
C ARG A 159 1.17 -18.69 6.78
N ASP A 160 1.30 -19.54 5.77
CA ASP A 160 0.87 -19.20 4.41
C ASP A 160 -0.60 -18.77 4.32
N THR A 161 -1.47 -19.43 5.09
CA THR A 161 -2.89 -19.09 5.22
C THR A 161 -3.13 -17.70 5.79
N ASP A 162 -2.21 -17.22 6.64
CA ASP A 162 -2.33 -15.89 7.24
C ASP A 162 -1.94 -14.84 6.20
N ILE A 163 -0.89 -15.10 5.42
CA ILE A 163 -0.37 -14.22 4.37
C ILE A 163 -1.42 -13.97 3.29
N THR A 164 -2.16 -15.01 2.86
CA THR A 164 -3.22 -14.87 1.84
C THR A 164 -4.38 -13.99 2.27
N ASN A 165 -4.52 -13.71 3.56
CA ASN A 165 -5.55 -12.84 4.12
C ASN A 165 -5.04 -11.43 4.47
N MET A 166 -3.74 -11.16 4.34
CA MET A 166 -3.15 -9.84 4.59
C MET A 166 -3.39 -8.88 3.40
N LEU A 167 -3.51 -7.60 3.71
CA LEU A 167 -3.58 -6.49 2.76
C LEU A 167 -2.26 -5.71 2.86
N PRO A 168 -1.37 -5.75 1.86
CA PRO A 168 -1.68 -5.29 0.51
C PRO A 168 -1.14 -6.18 -0.61
N ALA A 169 -1.74 -6.03 -1.81
CA ALA A 169 -1.03 -5.84 -3.09
C ALA A 169 -2.03 -5.48 -4.22
N PRO A 170 -1.63 -4.66 -5.21
CA PRO A 170 -2.09 -4.79 -6.59
C PRO A 170 -0.89 -4.59 -7.52
N ASN A 171 -0.20 -5.71 -7.69
CA ASN A 171 0.96 -6.00 -8.51
C ASN A 171 2.31 -5.29 -8.22
N PRO A 172 3.42 -6.07 -8.19
CA PRO A 172 3.53 -7.49 -8.59
C PRO A 172 2.97 -8.52 -7.58
N GLY A 173 2.24 -8.13 -6.53
CA GLY A 173 1.57 -9.05 -5.62
C GLY A 173 2.29 -9.13 -4.29
N ALA A 174 3.02 -8.06 -3.95
CA ALA A 174 3.90 -7.99 -2.80
C ALA A 174 3.09 -7.76 -1.52
N ILE A 175 3.06 -8.76 -0.66
CA ILE A 175 2.48 -8.71 0.68
C ILE A 175 3.63 -8.59 1.67
N ARG A 176 3.65 -7.52 2.46
CA ARG A 176 4.62 -7.33 3.56
C ARG A 176 4.21 -8.21 4.74
N ILE A 177 5.11 -9.11 5.18
CA ILE A 177 4.85 -10.04 6.28
C ILE A 177 5.57 -9.63 7.56
N LEU A 178 6.71 -8.95 7.44
CA LEU A 178 7.51 -8.48 8.56
C LEU A 178 8.16 -7.15 8.20
N GLU A 179 8.10 -6.20 9.13
CA GLU A 179 8.87 -4.97 9.05
C GLU A 179 9.49 -4.70 10.41
N GLU A 180 10.82 -4.79 10.48
CA GLU A 180 11.59 -4.51 11.68
C GLU A 180 12.81 -3.67 11.33
N ASN A 181 12.99 -2.56 12.05
CA ASN A 181 14.03 -1.58 11.78
C ASN A 181 13.98 -1.09 10.31
N LYS A 182 15.12 -1.19 9.60
CA LYS A 182 15.28 -0.81 8.19
C LYS A 182 15.05 -1.97 7.22
N VAL A 183 14.52 -3.10 7.71
CA VAL A 183 14.35 -4.34 6.93
C VAL A 183 12.87 -4.66 6.79
N THR A 184 12.47 -4.98 5.57
CA THR A 184 11.13 -5.46 5.23
C THR A 184 11.27 -6.84 4.61
N VAL A 185 10.48 -7.81 5.06
CA VAL A 185 10.34 -9.12 4.42
C VAL A 185 8.90 -9.26 3.95
N GLY A 186 8.73 -9.88 2.79
CA GLY A 186 7.42 -10.16 2.23
C GLY A 186 7.43 -11.27 1.22
N ILE A 187 6.27 -11.47 0.61
CA ILE A 187 6.04 -12.48 -0.43
C ILE A 187 5.45 -11.78 -1.64
N VAL A 188 5.85 -12.18 -2.85
CA VAL A 188 5.21 -11.77 -4.09
C VAL A 188 4.43 -12.95 -4.66
N MET A 189 3.13 -12.75 -4.89
CA MET A 189 2.22 -13.65 -5.60
C MET A 189 1.53 -12.87 -6.71
N PRO A 190 2.03 -12.91 -7.97
CA PRO A 190 1.49 -12.07 -9.03
C PRO A 190 0.02 -12.34 -9.30
N GLY A 191 -0.75 -11.26 -9.39
CA GLY A 191 -2.13 -11.32 -9.86
C GLY A 191 -2.23 -11.39 -11.39
N LYS A 192 -3.44 -11.17 -11.91
CA LYS A 192 -3.74 -11.17 -13.36
C LYS A 192 -3.33 -9.89 -14.09
N ASN A 193 -2.67 -8.94 -13.41
CA ASN A 193 -2.31 -7.67 -14.03
C ASN A 193 -1.08 -7.83 -14.94
N PRO A 194 -0.97 -7.02 -16.01
CA PRO A 194 0.17 -7.07 -16.90
C PRO A 194 1.51 -6.84 -16.16
N PRO A 195 2.60 -7.44 -16.64
CA PRO A 195 3.96 -7.06 -16.27
C PRO A 195 4.24 -5.57 -16.41
N PHE A 196 5.16 -5.07 -15.59
CA PHE A 196 5.63 -3.69 -15.68
C PHE A 196 7.05 -3.53 -15.14
N GLU A 197 7.78 -2.58 -15.73
CA GLU A 197 9.07 -2.13 -15.23
C GLU A 197 8.86 -1.22 -14.00
N HIS A 198 9.64 -1.44 -12.94
CA HIS A 198 9.62 -0.60 -11.75
C HIS A 198 10.98 -0.54 -11.03
N ILE A 199 11.07 0.37 -10.07
CA ILE A 199 12.16 0.48 -9.10
C ILE A 199 11.60 0.03 -7.75
N ASN A 200 12.43 -0.58 -6.92
CA ASN A 200 12.03 -1.01 -5.58
C ASN A 200 11.40 0.15 -4.78
N PRO A 201 10.26 -0.09 -4.11
CA PRO A 201 9.66 0.81 -3.13
C PRO A 201 10.68 1.43 -2.18
N GLY A 202 10.59 2.76 -2.00
CA GLY A 202 11.47 3.49 -1.08
C GLY A 202 12.95 3.47 -1.47
N TYR A 203 13.28 3.13 -2.73
CA TYR A 203 14.65 3.08 -3.24
C TYR A 203 15.57 2.19 -2.39
N LYS A 204 15.05 1.05 -1.96
CA LYS A 204 15.74 0.05 -1.15
C LYS A 204 16.50 -0.96 -2.02
N ASN A 205 17.55 -1.55 -1.47
CA ASN A 205 18.09 -2.78 -2.03
C ASN A 205 17.10 -3.92 -1.79
N GLU A 206 17.05 -4.91 -2.68
CA GLU A 206 16.15 -6.05 -2.55
C GLU A 206 16.80 -7.35 -2.99
N ILE A 207 16.50 -8.43 -2.27
CA ILE A 207 16.77 -9.80 -2.69
C ILE A 207 15.43 -10.52 -2.83
N HIS A 208 15.25 -11.17 -3.96
CA HIS A 208 14.17 -12.11 -4.22
C HIS A 208 14.69 -13.54 -4.13
N PHE A 209 13.94 -14.42 -3.48
CA PHE A 209 14.17 -15.86 -3.46
C PHE A 209 12.97 -16.58 -4.04
N VAL A 210 13.15 -17.28 -5.17
CA VAL A 210 12.06 -17.96 -5.86
C VAL A 210 11.71 -19.26 -5.13
N VAL A 211 10.46 -19.36 -4.66
CA VAL A 211 9.96 -20.49 -3.86
C VAL A 211 9.28 -21.52 -4.75
N SER A 212 8.45 -21.08 -5.70
CA SER A 212 7.71 -21.94 -6.63
C SER A 212 7.48 -21.25 -7.97
N GLY A 213 7.12 -22.05 -8.98
CA GLY A 213 6.91 -21.61 -10.35
C GLY A 213 8.16 -21.07 -11.05
N THR A 214 7.95 -20.45 -12.21
CA THR A 214 9.01 -19.83 -13.03
C THR A 214 8.57 -18.47 -13.53
N ALA A 215 9.52 -17.58 -13.82
CA ALA A 215 9.26 -16.30 -14.46
C ALA A 215 10.46 -15.85 -15.31
N GLN A 216 10.25 -14.86 -16.16
CA GLN A 216 11.33 -14.14 -16.85
C GLN A 216 11.64 -12.86 -16.10
N PHE A 217 12.89 -12.70 -15.67
CA PHE A 217 13.38 -11.49 -15.01
C PHE A 217 14.22 -10.64 -15.98
N ARG A 218 14.05 -9.32 -15.95
CA ARG A 218 14.90 -8.37 -16.67
C ARG A 218 15.40 -7.29 -15.73
N HIS A 219 16.70 -7.01 -15.78
CA HIS A 219 17.32 -5.87 -15.13
C HIS A 219 17.46 -4.70 -16.13
N GLY A 220 16.83 -3.58 -15.83
CA GLY A 220 16.71 -2.43 -16.72
C GLY A 220 16.06 -2.75 -18.07
N ASN A 221 16.39 -1.93 -19.07
CA ASN A 221 15.86 -2.04 -20.43
C ASN A 221 16.81 -2.70 -21.43
N THR A 222 18.07 -2.92 -21.03
CA THR A 222 19.13 -3.40 -21.92
C THR A 222 19.49 -4.86 -21.74
N ASP A 223 19.21 -5.42 -20.56
CA ASP A 223 19.63 -6.78 -20.26
C ASP A 223 18.67 -7.79 -20.89
N PRO A 224 19.17 -8.96 -21.32
CA PRO A 224 18.30 -10.02 -21.79
C PRO A 224 17.40 -10.52 -20.64
N LYS A 225 16.16 -10.86 -20.98
CA LYS A 225 15.29 -11.60 -20.06
C LYS A 225 15.97 -12.93 -19.70
N THR A 226 16.00 -13.23 -18.41
CA THR A 226 16.57 -14.45 -17.85
C THR A 226 15.46 -15.27 -17.20
N LEU A 227 15.36 -16.54 -17.57
CA LEU A 227 14.45 -17.48 -16.90
C LEU A 227 14.95 -17.73 -15.48
N VAL A 228 14.11 -17.45 -14.50
CA VAL A 228 14.33 -17.82 -13.10
C VAL A 228 13.44 -19.00 -12.71
N LYS A 229 13.89 -19.79 -11.74
CA LYS A 229 13.23 -21.00 -11.26
C LYS A 229 13.41 -21.16 -9.75
N PRO A 230 12.70 -22.12 -9.10
CA PRO A 230 12.79 -22.29 -7.66
C PRO A 230 14.22 -22.54 -7.19
N GLY A 231 14.60 -21.86 -6.11
CA GLY A 231 15.96 -21.88 -5.55
C GLY A 231 16.88 -20.75 -6.06
N ASP A 232 16.50 -20.02 -7.10
CA ASP A 232 17.28 -18.88 -7.58
C ASP A 232 17.13 -17.66 -6.65
N PHE A 233 18.22 -16.90 -6.52
CA PHE A 233 18.26 -15.60 -5.88
C PHE A 233 18.44 -14.51 -6.92
N VAL A 234 17.63 -13.45 -6.84
CA VAL A 234 17.76 -12.26 -7.70
C VAL A 234 17.99 -11.04 -6.82
N TYR A 235 19.12 -10.38 -7.03
CA TYR A 235 19.46 -9.14 -6.34
C TYR A 235 19.16 -7.93 -7.22
N VAL A 236 18.48 -6.93 -6.65
CA VAL A 236 18.21 -5.64 -7.27
C VAL A 236 18.77 -4.55 -6.36
N LYS A 237 19.75 -3.79 -6.87
CA LYS A 237 20.29 -2.65 -6.14
C LYS A 237 19.26 -1.53 -6.12
N ALA A 238 19.26 -0.74 -5.05
CA ALA A 238 18.48 0.48 -4.98
C ALA A 238 18.62 1.34 -6.25
N PHE A 239 17.53 1.99 -6.64
CA PHE A 239 17.38 2.79 -7.86
C PHE A 239 17.45 2.03 -9.19
N GLU A 240 17.72 0.72 -9.19
CA GLU A 240 17.73 -0.06 -10.41
C GLU A 240 16.31 -0.43 -10.84
N LYS A 241 16.07 -0.27 -12.13
CA LYS A 241 14.83 -0.69 -12.77
C LYS A 241 14.86 -2.19 -13.00
N HIS A 242 13.73 -2.85 -12.86
CA HIS A 242 13.59 -4.26 -13.17
C HIS A 242 12.15 -4.63 -13.50
N GLU A 243 11.97 -5.80 -14.11
CA GLU A 243 10.68 -6.31 -14.53
C GLU A 243 10.64 -7.83 -14.35
N TRP A 244 9.51 -8.33 -13.85
CA TRP A 244 9.11 -9.73 -13.91
C TRP A 244 8.10 -9.88 -15.04
N THR A 245 8.17 -10.95 -15.85
CA THR A 245 7.25 -11.25 -16.96
C THR A 245 7.06 -12.76 -17.08
N ASP A 246 6.07 -13.19 -17.87
CA ASP A 246 5.92 -14.58 -18.31
C ASP A 246 5.98 -15.60 -17.15
N TRP A 247 5.32 -15.27 -16.03
CA TRP A 247 5.30 -16.11 -14.84
C TRP A 247 4.27 -17.23 -14.94
N SER A 248 4.55 -18.38 -14.32
CA SER A 248 3.60 -19.49 -14.19
C SER A 248 2.51 -19.17 -13.16
N ASP A 249 1.39 -19.88 -13.24
CA ASP A 249 0.23 -19.69 -12.33
C ASP A 249 0.57 -19.93 -10.85
N ASP A 250 1.59 -20.73 -10.58
CA ASP A 250 2.08 -21.07 -9.23
C ASP A 250 3.32 -20.25 -8.80
N PHE A 251 3.69 -19.20 -9.56
CA PHE A 251 4.88 -18.42 -9.27
C PHE A 251 4.78 -17.68 -7.94
N LYS A 252 5.79 -17.88 -7.09
CA LYS A 252 5.89 -17.26 -5.78
C LYS A 252 7.34 -17.02 -5.42
N LEU A 253 7.61 -15.86 -4.82
CA LEU A 253 8.92 -15.54 -4.28
C LEU A 253 8.80 -14.87 -2.91
N ILE A 254 9.87 -14.95 -2.12
CA ILE A 254 10.08 -14.15 -0.92
C ILE A 254 10.95 -12.96 -1.31
N PHE A 255 10.62 -11.77 -0.85
CA PHE A 255 11.49 -10.60 -0.97
C PHE A 255 11.98 -10.14 0.39
N MET A 256 13.19 -9.61 0.43
CA MET A 256 13.77 -8.90 1.56
C MET A 256 14.34 -7.58 1.07
N GLN A 257 13.85 -6.47 1.62
CA GLN A 257 14.28 -5.11 1.32
C GLN A 257 15.03 -4.50 2.50
N TRP A 258 16.04 -3.68 2.20
CA TRP A 258 16.72 -2.87 3.22
C TRP A 258 17.16 -1.51 2.70
N GLU A 259 17.16 -0.52 3.60
CA GLU A 259 17.62 0.83 3.30
C GLU A 259 19.13 0.88 3.00
N ILE A 260 19.54 1.87 2.23
CA ILE A 260 20.94 2.21 1.99
C ILE A 260 21.46 3.00 3.21
N GLU A 261 22.67 2.68 3.66
CA GLU A 261 23.38 3.46 4.70
C GLU A 261 23.96 4.76 4.16
#